data_AF-A0A5C8JA80-F1
#
_entry.id   AF-A0A5C8JA80-F1
#
_cell.length_a   1.000
_cell.length_b   1.000
_cell.length_c   1.000
_cell.angle_alpha   90.00
_cell.angle_beta   90.00
_cell.angle_gamma   90.00
#
_symmetry.space_group_name_H-M   'P 1'
#
loop_
_entity.id
_entity.type
_entity.pdbx_description
1 polymer ?
#
loop_
_entity_poly.entity_id
_entity_poly.type
_entity_poly.pdbx_seq_one_letter_code
_entity_poly.pdbx_strand_id
1 'polypeptide(L)'
;MTLVYAGLSLGAVYALVAIGYNIVYVASRSFNFAQAQLMMIGAFVAYAGHVTFGLPAPAVILLTMAVVMLIAAVLERVAVRPVADHQTQLITTLGFGTVLTGLAQLIWGTQPLEVPFIGSKEAITLAGGRVYTFELGLIAMAVLLVVGIHLYTRRRLNGLAVVAMSQDAEAAVLRGVNVRTLAFAAFAVTGLLAGLMGFFIGPKTFAVATLGSALALKGFVALAIGGFGSFYGGLAGGFTVGLVEEHAARYLGSEFSNLSVFAILLLVLMIRPTGLFGKVQERVV
;
A
#
# COMPACT_ATOMS: atom_id res chain seq x y z
N MET A 1 12.45 21.00 10.22
CA MET A 1 11.85 20.77 8.89
C MET A 1 12.28 19.44 8.26
N THR A 2 13.55 19.04 8.35
CA THR A 2 14.03 17.68 7.93
C THR A 2 13.15 16.53 8.41
N LEU A 3 12.86 16.47 9.72
CA LEU A 3 12.02 15.42 10.33
C LEU A 3 10.60 15.37 9.75
N VAL A 4 10.03 16.53 9.42
CA VAL A 4 8.68 16.60 8.83
C VAL A 4 8.71 16.00 7.42
N TYR A 5 9.73 16.30 6.62
CA TYR A 5 9.88 15.72 5.28
C TYR A 5 10.15 14.22 5.31
N ALA A 6 11.02 13.76 6.23
CA ALA A 6 11.25 12.33 6.45
C ALA A 6 9.94 11.63 6.85
N GLY A 7 9.17 12.21 7.77
CA GLY A 7 7.90 11.66 8.25
C GLY A 7 6.79 11.67 7.21
N LEU A 8 6.71 12.71 6.38
CA LEU A 8 5.79 12.73 5.24
C LEU A 8 6.19 11.70 4.18
N SER A 9 7.48 11.51 3.94
CA SER A 9 7.96 10.51 2.99
C SER A 9 7.69 9.09 3.48
N LEU A 10 7.98 8.79 4.74
CA LEU A 10 7.66 7.49 5.36
C LEU A 10 6.14 7.28 5.40
N GLY A 11 5.40 8.32 5.76
CA GLY A 11 3.95 8.31 5.79
C GLY A 11 3.32 8.15 4.39
N ALA A 12 3.98 8.62 3.33
CA ALA A 12 3.57 8.35 1.95
C ALA A 12 3.64 6.86 1.64
N VAL A 13 4.69 6.16 2.09
CA VAL A 13 4.80 4.70 1.95
C VAL A 13 3.64 4.00 2.65
N TYR A 14 3.33 4.39 3.89
CA TYR A 14 2.21 3.79 4.64
C TYR A 14 0.84 4.13 4.03
N ALA A 15 0.66 5.35 3.53
CA ALA A 15 -0.54 5.77 2.81
C ALA A 15 -0.75 4.93 1.56
N LEU A 16 0.31 4.71 0.78
CA LEU A 16 0.31 3.92 -0.44
C LEU A 16 -0.11 2.47 -0.18
N VAL A 17 0.39 1.85 0.90
CA VAL A 17 -0.04 0.53 1.36
C VAL A 17 -1.52 0.54 1.77
N ALA A 18 -1.93 1.51 2.59
CA ALA A 18 -3.31 1.66 3.06
C ALA A 18 -4.30 1.86 1.90
N ILE A 19 -3.93 2.64 0.88
CA ILE A 19 -4.72 2.85 -0.34
C ILE A 19 -4.84 1.51 -1.10
N GLY A 20 -3.75 0.76 -1.24
CA GLY A 20 -3.78 -0.58 -1.85
C GLY A 20 -4.75 -1.52 -1.15
N TYR A 21 -4.75 -1.56 0.19
CA TYR A 21 -5.73 -2.31 0.97
C TYR A 21 -7.16 -1.83 0.72
N ASN A 22 -7.38 -0.51 0.67
CA ASN A 22 -8.70 0.06 0.41
C ASN A 22 -9.26 -0.31 -0.98
N ILE A 23 -8.43 -0.30 -2.03
CA ILE A 23 -8.90 -0.65 -3.38
C ILE A 23 -9.45 -2.08 -3.40
N VAL A 24 -8.73 -3.04 -2.80
CA VAL A 24 -9.22 -4.43 -2.72
C VAL A 24 -10.45 -4.51 -1.81
N TYR A 25 -10.40 -3.90 -0.63
CA TYR A 25 -11.49 -3.93 0.33
C TYR A 25 -12.81 -3.42 -0.26
N VAL A 26 -12.76 -2.34 -1.03
CA VAL A 26 -13.95 -1.77 -1.66
C VAL A 26 -14.51 -2.69 -2.74
N ALA A 27 -13.66 -3.41 -3.47
CA ALA A 27 -14.08 -4.28 -4.57
C ALA A 27 -14.55 -5.68 -4.11
N SER A 28 -13.96 -6.24 -3.05
CA SER A 28 -14.21 -7.62 -2.61
C SER A 28 -14.78 -7.75 -1.20
N ARG A 29 -14.90 -6.65 -0.43
CA ARG A 29 -15.24 -6.66 1.01
C ARG A 29 -14.29 -7.52 1.86
N SER A 30 -13.11 -7.84 1.32
CA SER A 30 -12.09 -8.67 1.95
C SER A 30 -10.74 -7.94 1.91
N PHE A 31 -9.88 -8.19 2.89
CA PHE A 31 -8.53 -7.60 2.91
C PHE A 31 -7.53 -8.50 2.20
N ASN A 32 -6.79 -7.94 1.27
CA ASN A 32 -5.62 -8.61 0.72
C ASN A 32 -4.40 -8.32 1.60
N PHE A 33 -4.13 -9.17 2.59
CA PHE A 33 -2.96 -9.00 3.45
C PHE A 33 -1.62 -9.21 2.73
N ALA A 34 -1.61 -9.75 1.50
CA ALA A 34 -0.41 -9.87 0.67
C ALA A 34 -0.01 -8.55 -0.02
N GLN A 35 -0.81 -7.48 0.07
CA GLN A 35 -0.58 -6.24 -0.66
C GLN A 35 0.80 -5.61 -0.38
N ALA A 36 1.27 -5.66 0.87
CA ALA A 36 2.59 -5.12 1.22
C ALA A 36 3.73 -6.04 0.73
N GLN A 37 3.52 -7.35 0.71
CA GLN A 37 4.44 -8.33 0.14
C GLN A 37 4.54 -8.16 -1.37
N LEU A 38 3.45 -7.79 -2.06
CA LEU A 38 3.50 -7.43 -3.48
C LEU A 38 4.39 -6.19 -3.73
N MET A 39 4.34 -5.18 -2.85
CA MET A 39 5.24 -4.02 -2.94
C MET A 39 6.70 -4.39 -2.67
N MET A 40 6.93 -5.28 -1.70
CA MET A 40 8.26 -5.84 -1.43
C MET A 40 8.81 -6.58 -2.66
N ILE A 41 8.02 -7.44 -3.31
CA ILE A 41 8.41 -8.07 -4.58
C ILE A 41 8.69 -7.02 -5.64
N GLY A 42 7.90 -5.94 -5.71
CA GLY A 42 8.18 -4.80 -6.59
C GLY A 42 9.57 -4.20 -6.35
N ALA A 43 10.01 -4.04 -5.10
CA ALA A 43 11.35 -3.57 -4.77
C ALA A 43 12.46 -4.57 -5.19
N PHE A 44 12.26 -5.88 -5.00
CA PHE A 44 13.20 -6.91 -5.46
C PHE A 44 13.31 -6.96 -6.98
N VAL A 45 12.18 -6.86 -7.69
CA VAL A 45 12.16 -6.82 -9.16
C VAL A 45 12.81 -5.52 -9.66
N ALA A 46 12.63 -4.40 -8.96
CA ALA A 46 13.31 -3.14 -9.28
C ALA A 46 14.83 -3.26 -9.12
N TYR A 47 15.29 -3.89 -8.03
CA TYR A 47 16.70 -4.21 -7.82
C TYR A 47 17.24 -5.10 -8.95
N ALA A 48 16.57 -6.21 -9.26
CA ALA A 48 17.00 -7.12 -10.30
C ALA A 48 17.04 -6.43 -11.68
N GLY A 49 16.03 -5.62 -12.00
CA GLY A 49 15.97 -4.84 -13.23
C GLY A 49 17.14 -3.88 -13.39
N HIS A 50 17.47 -3.13 -12.34
CA HIS A 50 18.55 -2.15 -12.38
C HIS A 50 19.95 -2.75 -12.26
N VAL A 51 20.15 -3.66 -11.30
CA VAL A 51 21.49 -4.14 -10.91
C VAL A 51 21.87 -5.41 -11.66
N THR A 52 20.95 -6.37 -11.79
CA THR A 52 21.23 -7.66 -12.44
C THR A 52 21.14 -7.55 -13.96
N PHE A 53 20.09 -6.88 -14.47
CA PHE A 53 19.83 -6.77 -15.91
C PHE A 53 20.34 -5.46 -16.53
N GLY A 54 20.73 -4.47 -15.74
CA GLY A 54 21.24 -3.19 -16.24
C GLY A 54 20.23 -2.39 -17.07
N LEU A 55 18.93 -2.62 -16.87
CA LEU A 55 17.88 -2.04 -17.70
C LEU A 55 17.69 -0.54 -17.42
N PRO A 56 17.29 0.24 -18.44
CA PRO A 56 16.95 1.64 -18.23
C PRO A 56 15.68 1.78 -17.39
N ALA A 57 15.61 2.89 -16.67
CA ALA A 57 14.52 3.24 -15.76
C ALA A 57 13.10 2.92 -16.25
N PRO A 58 12.67 3.33 -17.47
CA PRO A 58 11.30 3.08 -17.90
C PRO A 58 11.03 1.59 -18.09
N ALA A 59 12.03 0.82 -18.53
CA ALA A 59 11.90 -0.63 -18.69
C ALA A 59 11.74 -1.33 -17.34
N VAL A 60 12.47 -0.89 -16.30
CA VAL A 60 12.33 -1.43 -14.94
C VAL A 60 10.95 -1.10 -14.35
N ILE A 61 10.43 0.11 -14.57
CA ILE A 61 9.07 0.47 -14.13
C ILE A 61 8.02 -0.43 -14.81
N LEU A 62 8.11 -0.62 -16.12
CA LEU A 62 7.19 -1.50 -16.84
C LEU A 62 7.33 -2.97 -16.39
N LEU A 63 8.55 -3.44 -16.16
CA LEU A 63 8.83 -4.79 -15.67
C LEU A 63 8.21 -5.03 -14.28
N THR A 64 8.47 -4.13 -13.32
CA THR A 64 7.93 -4.23 -11.96
C THR A 64 6.41 -4.19 -11.95
N MET A 65 5.80 -3.28 -12.72
CA MET A 65 4.34 -3.22 -12.88
C MET A 65 3.78 -4.52 -13.47
N ALA A 66 4.37 -5.03 -14.55
CA ALA A 66 3.90 -6.23 -15.22
C ALA A 66 4.04 -7.48 -14.32
N VAL A 67 5.20 -7.70 -13.72
CA VAL A 67 5.47 -8.88 -12.87
C VAL A 67 4.56 -8.87 -11.64
N VAL A 68 4.43 -7.75 -10.93
CA VAL A 68 3.63 -7.69 -9.72
C VAL A 68 2.13 -7.72 -10.04
N MET A 69 1.68 -7.14 -11.15
CA MET A 69 0.31 -7.31 -11.65
C MET A 69 -0.01 -8.79 -11.91
N LEU A 70 0.90 -9.52 -12.57
CA LEU A 70 0.72 -10.95 -12.84
C LEU A 70 0.65 -11.75 -11.54
N ILE A 71 1.54 -11.49 -10.59
CA ILE A 71 1.52 -12.17 -9.28
C ILE A 71 0.21 -11.87 -8.54
N ALA A 72 -0.28 -10.64 -8.55
CA ALA A 72 -1.55 -10.27 -7.93
C ALA A 72 -2.77 -10.91 -8.62
N ALA A 73 -2.73 -11.05 -9.95
CA ALA A 73 -3.75 -11.76 -10.71
C ALA A 73 -3.75 -13.28 -10.40
N VAL A 74 -2.57 -13.87 -10.20
CA VAL A 74 -2.43 -15.27 -9.77
C VAL A 74 -2.92 -15.46 -8.33
N LEU A 75 -2.56 -14.54 -7.42
CA LEU A 75 -3.07 -14.50 -6.05
C LEU A 75 -4.62 -14.51 -6.05
N GLU A 76 -5.26 -13.65 -6.85
CA GLU A 76 -6.73 -13.65 -6.93
C GLU A 76 -7.25 -15.00 -7.41
N ARG A 77 -6.70 -15.55 -8.50
CA ARG A 77 -7.24 -16.78 -9.11
C ARG A 77 -7.04 -18.03 -8.26
N VAL A 78 -5.90 -18.12 -7.57
CA VAL A 78 -5.46 -19.34 -6.88
C VAL A 78 -5.76 -19.28 -5.39
N ALA A 79 -5.54 -18.14 -4.74
CA ALA A 79 -5.69 -18.03 -3.29
C ALA A 79 -7.06 -17.48 -2.88
N VAL A 80 -7.62 -16.53 -3.63
CA VAL A 80 -8.84 -15.80 -3.20
C VAL A 80 -10.11 -16.37 -3.83
N ARG A 81 -10.14 -16.51 -5.15
CA ARG A 81 -11.32 -16.90 -5.93
C ARG A 81 -11.90 -18.28 -5.57
N PRO A 82 -11.12 -19.30 -5.21
CA PRO A 82 -11.66 -20.59 -4.78
C PRO A 82 -12.34 -20.55 -3.40
N VAL A 83 -12.12 -19.49 -2.62
CA VAL A 83 -12.54 -19.39 -1.23
C VAL A 83 -13.81 -18.54 -1.13
N ALA A 84 -14.89 -19.15 -0.65
CA ALA A 84 -16.19 -18.47 -0.55
C ALA A 84 -16.30 -17.55 0.68
N ASP A 85 -15.66 -17.92 1.80
CA ASP A 85 -15.75 -17.18 3.05
C ASP A 85 -14.71 -16.04 3.14
N HIS A 86 -15.17 -14.86 3.60
CA HIS A 86 -14.35 -13.66 3.69
C HIS A 86 -13.23 -13.80 4.73
N GLN A 87 -13.46 -14.51 5.85
CA GLN A 87 -12.41 -14.70 6.86
C GLN A 87 -11.30 -15.62 6.34
N THR A 88 -11.70 -16.68 5.63
CA THR A 88 -10.78 -17.62 5.01
C THR A 88 -9.95 -16.97 3.89
N GLN A 89 -10.49 -15.97 3.19
CA GLN A 89 -9.73 -15.17 2.22
C GLN A 89 -8.59 -14.36 2.87
N LEU A 90 -8.76 -13.89 4.11
CA LEU A 90 -7.68 -13.22 4.85
C LEU A 90 -6.53 -14.18 5.13
N ILE A 91 -6.85 -15.39 5.59
CA ILE A 91 -5.86 -16.42 5.93
C ILE A 91 -5.09 -16.86 4.68
N THR A 92 -5.77 -17.05 3.56
CA THR A 92 -5.11 -17.46 2.30
C THR A 92 -4.23 -16.36 1.72
N THR A 93 -4.64 -15.08 1.79
CA THR A 93 -3.78 -13.97 1.36
C THR A 93 -2.57 -13.79 2.28
N LEU A 94 -2.73 -13.97 3.60
CA LEU A 94 -1.58 -14.04 4.53
C LEU A 94 -0.64 -15.19 4.17
N GLY A 95 -1.17 -16.39 3.93
CA GLY A 95 -0.39 -17.56 3.53
C GLY A 95 0.39 -17.32 2.23
N PHE A 96 -0.27 -16.77 1.21
CA PHE A 96 0.38 -16.42 -0.05
C PHE A 96 1.45 -15.35 0.15
N GLY A 97 1.18 -14.33 0.97
CA GLY A 97 2.16 -13.31 1.34
C GLY A 97 3.41 -13.93 1.99
N THR A 98 3.23 -14.88 2.91
CA THR A 98 4.34 -15.62 3.53
C THR A 98 5.13 -16.43 2.51
N VAL A 99 4.45 -17.07 1.54
CA VAL A 99 5.11 -17.75 0.42
C VAL A 99 5.94 -16.77 -0.42
N LEU A 100 5.40 -15.58 -0.73
CA LEU A 100 6.16 -14.54 -1.45
C LEU A 100 7.41 -14.11 -0.67
N THR A 101 7.30 -13.94 0.64
CA THR A 101 8.45 -13.64 1.51
C THR A 101 9.50 -14.75 1.46
N GLY A 102 9.08 -16.01 1.57
CA GLY A 102 9.98 -17.17 1.46
C GLY A 102 10.66 -17.26 0.10
N LEU A 103 9.91 -17.07 -0.99
CA LEU A 103 10.46 -17.04 -2.34
C LEU A 103 11.46 -15.89 -2.52
N ALA A 104 11.18 -14.72 -1.96
CA ALA A 104 12.12 -13.60 -2.00
C ALA A 104 13.44 -13.95 -1.29
N GLN A 105 13.37 -14.60 -0.12
CA GLN A 105 14.56 -15.06 0.61
C GLN A 105 15.34 -16.14 -0.14
N LEU A 106 14.66 -17.05 -0.84
CA LEU A 106 15.32 -18.10 -1.62
C LEU A 106 16.04 -17.55 -2.86
N ILE A 107 15.45 -16.56 -3.53
CA ILE A 107 15.98 -16.00 -4.79
C ILE A 107 17.06 -14.94 -4.52
N TRP A 108 16.82 -14.02 -3.59
CA TRP A 108 17.68 -12.85 -3.35
C TRP A 108 18.44 -12.91 -2.02
N GLY A 109 18.18 -13.90 -1.17
CA GLY A 109 18.79 -14.01 0.15
C GLY A 109 18.10 -13.12 1.20
N THR A 110 18.73 -13.05 2.37
CA THR A 110 18.21 -12.31 3.54
C THR A 110 18.85 -10.95 3.74
N GLN A 111 19.92 -10.64 3.00
CA GLN A 111 20.65 -9.38 3.12
C GLN A 111 19.87 -8.23 2.45
N PRO A 112 19.90 -7.01 3.02
CA PRO A 112 19.32 -5.85 2.36
C PRO A 112 20.06 -5.51 1.07
N LEU A 113 19.30 -5.35 -0.02
CA LEU A 113 19.85 -4.99 -1.33
C LEU A 113 19.52 -3.53 -1.65
N GLU A 114 20.54 -2.74 -2.00
CA GLU A 114 20.37 -1.32 -2.36
C GLU A 114 19.73 -1.22 -3.74
N VAL A 115 18.56 -0.58 -3.80
CA VAL A 115 17.85 -0.31 -5.06
C VAL A 115 18.28 1.06 -5.56
N PRO A 116 18.94 1.16 -6.74
CA PRO A 116 19.41 2.44 -7.27
C PRO A 116 18.25 3.42 -7.53
N PHE A 117 18.43 4.68 -7.14
CA PHE A 117 17.54 5.77 -7.53
C PHE A 117 18.11 6.51 -8.75
N ILE A 118 17.24 6.83 -9.71
CA ILE A 118 17.63 7.45 -10.99
C ILE A 118 17.84 8.96 -10.86
N GLY A 119 17.16 9.61 -9.90
CA GLY A 119 17.31 11.04 -9.69
C GLY A 119 18.56 11.40 -8.89
N SER A 120 18.78 12.69 -8.68
CA SER A 120 19.90 13.16 -7.87
C SER A 120 19.89 12.55 -6.48
N LYS A 121 21.02 11.95 -6.08
CA LYS A 121 21.29 11.50 -4.70
C LYS A 121 21.55 12.68 -3.75
N GLU A 122 21.68 13.89 -4.29
CA GLU A 122 21.91 15.08 -3.48
C GLU A 122 20.63 15.52 -2.77
N ALA A 123 20.80 15.89 -1.50
CA ALA A 123 19.72 16.45 -0.72
C ALA A 123 19.56 17.94 -1.07
N ILE A 124 18.35 18.33 -1.43
CA ILE A 124 17.99 19.73 -1.69
C ILE A 124 17.65 20.38 -0.35
N THR A 125 18.14 21.59 -0.11
CA THR A 125 17.75 22.39 1.05
C THR A 125 16.46 23.15 0.73
N LEU A 126 15.36 22.73 1.36
CA LEU A 126 14.05 23.37 1.23
C LEU A 126 13.57 23.83 2.61
N ALA A 127 13.21 25.11 2.73
CA ALA A 127 12.70 25.72 3.97
C ALA A 127 13.52 25.40 5.24
N GLY A 128 14.86 25.38 5.12
CA GLY A 128 15.78 25.07 6.23
C GLY A 128 15.89 23.59 6.60
N GLY A 129 15.33 22.68 5.79
CA GLY A 129 15.50 21.23 5.92
C GLY A 129 16.12 20.59 4.68
N ARG A 130 16.81 19.46 4.84
CA ARG A 130 17.32 18.62 3.75
C ARG A 130 16.25 17.62 3.35
N VAL A 131 15.98 17.53 2.04
CA VAL A 131 15.01 16.59 1.45
C VAL A 131 15.64 15.92 0.25
N TYR A 132 15.47 14.61 0.13
CA TYR A 132 15.92 13.90 -1.06
C TYR A 132 14.86 13.92 -2.16
N THR A 133 15.28 13.92 -3.42
CA THR A 133 14.38 13.96 -4.58
C THR A 133 13.39 12.79 -4.59
N PHE A 134 13.80 11.59 -4.14
CA PHE A 134 12.91 10.42 -4.08
C PHE A 134 11.81 10.57 -3.01
N GLU A 135 12.06 11.31 -1.93
CA GLU A 135 11.09 11.54 -0.86
C GLU A 135 9.92 12.40 -1.35
N LEU A 136 10.24 13.45 -2.13
CA LEU A 136 9.24 14.26 -2.82
C LEU A 136 8.47 13.44 -3.85
N GLY A 137 9.16 12.55 -4.58
CA GLY A 137 8.54 11.62 -5.53
C GLY A 137 7.51 10.69 -4.87
N LEU A 138 7.81 10.15 -3.69
CA LEU A 138 6.89 9.30 -2.92
C LEU A 138 5.64 10.08 -2.46
N ILE A 139 5.83 11.28 -1.90
CA ILE A 139 4.72 12.13 -1.46
C ILE A 139 3.84 12.50 -2.65
N ALA A 140 4.45 12.95 -3.75
CA ALA A 140 3.74 13.28 -4.98
C ALA A 140 2.97 12.07 -5.51
N MET A 141 3.59 10.88 -5.54
CA MET A 141 2.93 9.64 -5.98
C MET A 141 1.71 9.31 -5.13
N ALA A 142 1.80 9.41 -3.80
CA ALA A 142 0.67 9.14 -2.90
C ALA A 142 -0.50 10.10 -3.16
N VAL A 143 -0.21 11.40 -3.30
CA VAL A 143 -1.22 12.41 -3.60
C VAL A 143 -1.84 12.20 -4.99
N LEU A 144 -1.00 11.99 -6.01
CA LEU A 144 -1.43 11.74 -7.39
C LEU A 144 -2.29 10.49 -7.48
N LEU A 145 -1.98 9.44 -6.72
CA LEU A 145 -2.77 8.22 -6.69
C LEU A 145 -4.17 8.48 -6.12
N VAL A 146 -4.27 9.20 -5.01
CA VAL A 146 -5.58 9.57 -4.43
C VAL A 146 -6.39 10.43 -5.39
N VAL A 147 -5.77 11.43 -6.01
CA VAL A 147 -6.42 12.29 -7.01
C VAL A 147 -6.86 11.46 -8.23
N GLY A 148 -6.01 10.57 -8.71
CA GLY A 148 -6.30 9.68 -9.84
C GLY A 148 -7.48 8.75 -9.56
N ILE A 149 -7.51 8.12 -8.37
CA ILE A 149 -8.62 7.29 -7.94
C ILE A 149 -9.91 8.11 -7.81
N HIS A 150 -9.84 9.32 -7.26
CA HIS A 150 -10.99 10.21 -7.14
C HIS A 150 -11.59 10.58 -8.51
N LEU A 151 -10.73 10.93 -9.48
CA LEU A 151 -11.17 11.24 -10.84
C LEU A 151 -11.72 10.01 -11.55
N TYR A 152 -11.10 8.85 -11.38
CA TYR A 152 -11.53 7.59 -11.98
C TYR A 152 -12.93 7.18 -11.47
N THR A 153 -13.13 7.23 -10.16
CA THR A 153 -14.41 6.87 -9.50
C THR A 153 -15.56 7.80 -9.89
N ARG A 154 -15.28 9.07 -10.23
CA ARG A 154 -16.31 10.02 -10.69
C ARG A 154 -16.63 9.96 -12.19
N ARG A 155 -15.69 9.52 -13.04
CA ARG A 155 -15.82 9.65 -14.50
C ARG A 155 -16.09 8.34 -15.23
N ARG A 156 -15.72 7.18 -14.68
CA ARG A 156 -15.79 5.89 -15.40
C ARG A 156 -16.86 4.98 -14.80
N LEU A 157 -17.61 4.28 -15.66
CA LEU A 157 -18.64 3.30 -15.25
C LEU A 157 -18.10 2.24 -14.29
N ASN A 158 -16.90 1.70 -14.57
CA ASN A 158 -16.23 0.76 -13.68
C ASN A 158 -15.91 1.39 -12.31
N GLY A 159 -15.57 2.68 -12.28
CA GLY A 159 -15.34 3.43 -11.05
C GLY A 159 -16.63 3.64 -10.25
N LEU A 160 -17.76 3.91 -10.92
CA LEU A 160 -19.07 3.95 -10.28
C LEU A 160 -19.48 2.57 -9.74
N ALA A 161 -19.17 1.48 -10.44
CA ALA A 161 -19.43 0.12 -9.96
C ALA A 161 -18.68 -0.18 -8.65
N VAL A 162 -17.41 0.25 -8.54
CA VAL A 162 -16.62 0.17 -7.30
C VAL A 162 -17.31 0.93 -6.16
N VAL A 163 -17.79 2.16 -6.42
CA VAL A 163 -18.51 2.94 -5.41
C VAL A 163 -19.84 2.28 -5.03
N ALA A 164 -20.58 1.73 -5.99
CA ALA A 164 -21.85 1.03 -5.73
C ALA A 164 -21.63 -0.20 -4.83
N MET A 165 -20.61 -1.03 -5.11
CA MET A 165 -20.22 -2.17 -4.29
C MET A 165 -19.83 -1.78 -2.85
N SER A 166 -19.20 -0.61 -2.69
CA SER A 166 -18.83 -0.04 -1.39
C SER A 166 -20.05 0.35 -0.52
N GLN A 167 -21.19 0.62 -1.15
CA GLN A 167 -22.42 0.99 -0.46
C GLN A 167 -23.25 -0.25 -0.15
N ASP A 168 -23.58 -1.02 -1.19
CA ASP A 168 -24.38 -2.25 -1.07
C ASP A 168 -23.95 -3.24 -2.17
N ALA A 169 -23.28 -4.31 -1.74
CA ALA A 169 -22.77 -5.33 -2.63
C ALA A 169 -23.90 -6.17 -3.26
N GLU A 170 -24.96 -6.45 -2.51
CA GLU A 170 -26.10 -7.24 -2.99
C GLU A 170 -26.90 -6.45 -4.02
N ALA A 171 -27.18 -5.17 -3.75
CA ALA A 171 -27.85 -4.30 -4.70
C ALA A 171 -27.04 -4.10 -5.99
N ALA A 172 -25.71 -4.02 -5.90
CA ALA A 172 -24.84 -3.95 -7.08
C ALA A 172 -24.91 -5.22 -7.94
N VAL A 173 -24.96 -6.40 -7.30
CA VAL A 173 -25.14 -7.69 -8.00
C VAL A 173 -26.49 -7.74 -8.70
N LEU A 174 -27.57 -7.30 -8.05
CA LEU A 174 -28.92 -7.22 -8.64
C LEU A 174 -28.98 -6.27 -9.85
N ARG A 175 -28.08 -5.27 -9.91
CA ARG A 175 -27.91 -4.37 -11.05
C ARG A 175 -27.00 -4.92 -12.15
N GLY A 176 -26.57 -6.19 -12.05
CA GLY A 176 -25.78 -6.88 -13.07
C GLY A 176 -24.26 -6.67 -12.97
N VAL A 177 -23.75 -6.14 -11.86
CA VAL A 177 -22.29 -5.98 -11.66
C VAL A 177 -21.64 -7.34 -11.44
N ASN A 178 -20.69 -7.69 -12.31
CA ASN A 178 -19.90 -8.91 -12.15
C ASN A 178 -18.80 -8.72 -11.08
N VAL A 179 -19.14 -9.09 -9.84
CA VAL A 179 -18.24 -8.99 -8.67
C VAL A 179 -16.91 -9.70 -8.91
N ARG A 180 -16.93 -10.85 -9.59
CA ARG A 180 -15.73 -11.66 -9.83
C ARG A 180 -14.76 -10.96 -10.79
N THR A 181 -15.28 -10.36 -11.86
CA THR A 181 -14.44 -9.57 -12.78
C THR A 181 -13.93 -8.31 -12.10
N LEU A 182 -14.75 -7.66 -11.26
CA LEU A 182 -14.36 -6.46 -10.53
C LEU A 182 -13.27 -6.76 -9.50
N ALA A 183 -13.40 -7.86 -8.75
CA ALA A 183 -12.40 -8.33 -7.80
C ALA A 183 -11.08 -8.64 -8.52
N PHE A 184 -11.11 -9.45 -9.59
CA PHE A 184 -9.91 -9.72 -10.40
C PHE A 184 -9.24 -8.44 -10.92
N ALA A 185 -10.03 -7.49 -11.45
CA ALA A 185 -9.51 -6.21 -11.91
C ALA A 185 -8.90 -5.38 -10.77
N ALA A 186 -9.54 -5.37 -9.59
CA ALA A 186 -9.02 -4.69 -8.42
C ALA A 186 -7.67 -5.27 -7.99
N PHE A 187 -7.55 -6.59 -7.85
CA PHE A 187 -6.29 -7.26 -7.53
C PHE A 187 -5.20 -6.99 -8.57
N ALA A 188 -5.53 -7.07 -9.87
CA ALA A 188 -4.57 -6.77 -10.93
C ALA A 188 -4.10 -5.30 -10.88
N VAL A 189 -5.02 -4.34 -10.70
CA VAL A 189 -4.68 -2.92 -10.58
C VAL A 189 -3.86 -2.65 -9.32
N THR A 190 -4.19 -3.25 -8.17
CA THR A 190 -3.38 -3.07 -6.96
C THR A 190 -2.01 -3.72 -7.06
N GLY A 191 -1.88 -4.82 -7.82
CA GLY A 191 -0.59 -5.41 -8.17
C GLY A 191 0.25 -4.51 -9.09
N LEU A 192 -0.37 -3.97 -10.14
CA LEU A 192 0.28 -3.00 -11.04
C LEU A 192 0.78 -1.78 -10.26
N LEU A 193 -0.08 -1.23 -9.40
CA LEU A 193 0.29 -0.12 -8.54
C LEU A 193 1.35 -0.53 -7.52
N ALA A 194 1.28 -1.72 -6.92
CA ALA A 194 2.29 -2.21 -5.98
C ALA A 194 3.66 -2.37 -6.64
N GLY A 195 3.72 -2.80 -7.91
CA GLY A 195 4.95 -2.83 -8.70
C GLY A 195 5.54 -1.44 -8.90
N LEU A 196 4.70 -0.48 -9.34
CA LEU A 196 5.10 0.92 -9.47
C LEU A 196 5.58 1.50 -8.14
N MET A 197 4.88 1.23 -7.04
CA MET A 197 5.26 1.72 -5.71
C MET A 197 6.56 1.07 -5.22
N GLY A 198 6.73 -0.24 -5.41
CA GLY A 198 7.95 -0.96 -5.02
C GLY A 198 9.20 -0.37 -5.66
N PHE A 199 9.09 0.11 -6.91
CA PHE A 199 10.14 0.86 -7.60
C PHE A 199 10.57 2.13 -6.85
N PHE A 200 9.62 2.93 -6.35
CA PHE A 200 9.89 4.18 -5.63
C PHE A 200 10.26 3.97 -4.15
N ILE A 201 9.76 2.90 -3.53
CA ILE A 201 9.99 2.58 -2.11
C ILE A 201 11.38 1.97 -1.90
N GLY A 202 11.83 1.13 -2.83
CA GLY A 202 13.10 0.40 -2.75
C GLY A 202 14.31 1.26 -2.36
N PRO A 203 14.52 2.45 -2.97
CA PRO A 203 15.64 3.32 -2.61
C PRO A 203 15.61 3.83 -1.17
N LYS A 204 14.42 3.96 -0.55
CA LYS A 204 14.29 4.41 0.85
C LYS A 204 14.43 3.25 1.84
N THR A 205 13.91 2.08 1.50
CA THR A 205 13.74 0.98 2.46
C THR A 205 14.65 -0.21 2.23
N PHE A 206 15.44 -0.21 1.16
CA PHE A 206 16.12 -1.37 0.60
C PHE A 206 15.14 -2.45 0.12
N ALA A 207 15.61 -3.34 -0.74
CA ALA A 207 14.92 -4.59 -1.04
C ALA A 207 15.34 -5.64 -0.01
N VAL A 208 14.47 -5.91 0.97
CA VAL A 208 14.68 -6.89 2.03
C VAL A 208 13.40 -7.66 2.29
N ALA A 209 13.50 -8.96 2.60
CA ALA A 209 12.33 -9.84 2.73
C ALA A 209 11.43 -9.50 3.94
N THR A 210 11.95 -8.84 4.96
CA THR A 210 11.17 -8.38 6.11
C THR A 210 10.37 -7.11 5.82
N LEU A 211 10.61 -6.45 4.67
CA LEU A 211 9.91 -5.23 4.29
C LEU A 211 8.41 -5.46 4.17
N GLY A 212 7.99 -6.57 3.57
CA GLY A 212 6.58 -6.87 3.35
C GLY A 212 5.77 -6.94 4.63
N SER A 213 6.27 -7.63 5.67
CA SER A 213 5.59 -7.74 6.96
C SER A 213 5.60 -6.43 7.75
N ALA A 214 6.72 -5.70 7.73
CA ALA A 214 6.83 -4.39 8.39
C ALA A 214 5.85 -3.37 7.79
N LEU A 215 5.77 -3.32 6.45
CA LEU A 215 4.83 -2.46 5.74
C LEU A 215 3.38 -2.91 5.90
N ALA A 216 3.12 -4.22 5.97
CA ALA A 216 1.77 -4.73 6.15
C ALA A 216 1.16 -4.22 7.45
N LEU A 217 1.91 -4.32 8.54
CA LEU A 217 1.49 -3.89 9.86
C LEU A 217 1.24 -2.38 9.88
N LYS A 218 2.23 -1.57 9.48
CA LYS A 218 2.13 -0.10 9.54
C LYS A 218 1.12 0.47 8.55
N GLY A 219 1.01 -0.12 7.37
CA GLY A 219 -0.02 0.21 6.39
C GLY A 219 -1.43 -0.13 6.88
N PHE A 220 -1.59 -1.24 7.61
CA PHE A 220 -2.87 -1.57 8.24
C PHE A 220 -3.21 -0.59 9.38
N VAL A 221 -2.24 -0.18 10.19
CA VAL A 221 -2.43 0.86 11.21
C VAL A 221 -2.86 2.19 10.57
N ALA A 222 -2.17 2.62 9.51
CA ALA A 222 -2.54 3.80 8.74
C ALA A 222 -3.96 3.71 8.16
N LEU A 223 -4.35 2.54 7.65
CA LEU A 223 -5.70 2.27 7.17
C LEU A 223 -6.74 2.36 8.28
N ALA A 224 -6.50 1.74 9.43
CA ALA A 224 -7.43 1.73 10.55
C ALA A 224 -7.63 3.13 11.15
N ILE A 225 -6.54 3.92 11.27
CA ILE A 225 -6.62 5.34 11.67
C ILE A 225 -7.38 6.15 10.61
N GLY A 226 -7.09 5.92 9.33
CA GLY A 226 -7.73 6.61 8.22
C GLY A 226 -9.22 6.32 8.06
N GLY A 227 -9.62 5.08 8.36
CA GLY A 227 -10.95 4.54 8.16
C GLY A 227 -11.06 3.70 6.88
N PHE A 228 -11.68 2.53 7.02
CA PHE A 228 -11.89 1.59 5.92
C PHE A 228 -12.82 2.15 4.84
N GLY A 229 -12.47 1.92 3.57
CA GLY A 229 -13.23 2.39 2.41
C GLY A 229 -13.02 3.87 2.06
N SER A 230 -12.18 4.60 2.79
CA SER A 230 -11.85 6.00 2.50
C SER A 230 -10.43 6.14 1.97
N PHE A 231 -10.30 6.44 0.66
CA PHE A 231 -8.98 6.70 0.05
C PHE A 231 -8.28 7.94 0.64
N TYR A 232 -9.06 9.00 0.91
CA TYR A 232 -8.56 10.20 1.59
C TYR A 232 -8.15 9.91 3.03
N GLY A 233 -8.93 9.06 3.72
CA GLY A 233 -8.61 8.59 5.05
C GLY A 233 -7.28 7.84 5.08
N GLY A 234 -7.06 6.91 4.15
CA GLY A 234 -5.79 6.19 4.04
C GLY A 234 -4.58 7.11 3.84
N LEU A 235 -4.73 8.18 3.05
CA LEU A 235 -3.67 9.19 2.87
C LEU A 235 -3.37 9.96 4.16
N ALA A 236 -4.41 10.49 4.81
CA ALA A 236 -4.27 11.22 6.06
C ALA A 236 -3.72 10.33 7.20
N GLY A 237 -4.22 9.10 7.29
CA GLY A 237 -3.75 8.10 8.25
C GLY A 237 -2.28 7.74 8.02
N GLY A 238 -1.86 7.51 6.77
CA GLY A 238 -0.45 7.24 6.44
C GLY A 238 0.48 8.38 6.84
N PHE A 239 0.15 9.62 6.48
CA PHE A 239 0.95 10.79 6.89
C PHE A 239 0.97 10.99 8.40
N THR A 240 -0.14 10.76 9.09
CA THR A 240 -0.20 10.83 10.56
C THR A 240 0.74 9.82 11.18
N VAL A 241 0.68 8.55 10.74
CA VAL A 241 1.56 7.48 11.24
C VAL A 241 3.02 7.81 10.98
N GLY A 242 3.38 8.21 9.75
CA GLY A 242 4.76 8.51 9.40
C GLY A 242 5.34 9.71 10.17
N LEU A 243 4.54 10.75 10.39
CA LEU A 243 4.96 11.90 11.20
C LEU A 243 5.17 11.51 12.66
N VAL A 244 4.23 10.78 13.26
CA VAL A 244 4.34 10.34 14.65
C VAL A 244 5.54 9.44 14.83
N GLU A 245 5.76 8.52 13.90
CA GLU A 245 6.86 7.57 13.93
C GLU A 245 8.23 8.27 13.92
N GLU A 246 8.45 9.20 12.99
CA GLU A 246 9.72 9.92 12.87
C GLU A 246 9.99 10.84 14.07
N HIS A 247 8.94 11.48 14.62
CA HIS A 247 9.10 12.31 15.82
C HIS A 247 9.37 11.45 17.06
N ALA A 248 8.66 10.33 17.22
CA ALA A 248 8.90 9.41 18.32
C ALA A 248 10.32 8.82 18.25
N ALA A 249 10.76 8.38 17.08
CA ALA A 249 12.12 7.87 16.87
C ALA A 249 13.18 8.89 17.29
N ARG A 250 12.97 10.18 17.00
CA ARG A 250 13.93 11.25 17.32
C ARG A 250 13.96 11.65 18.79
N TYR A 251 12.80 11.75 19.44
CA TYR A 251 12.67 12.33 20.79
C TYR A 251 12.60 11.27 21.89
N LEU A 252 11.97 10.13 21.62
CA LEU A 252 11.78 9.03 22.57
C LEU A 252 12.78 7.89 22.35
N GLY A 253 13.33 7.78 21.13
CA GLY A 253 14.27 6.73 20.73
C GLY A 253 13.64 5.75 19.75
N SER A 254 14.47 5.06 18.96
CA SER A 254 14.01 4.15 17.89
C SER A 254 13.18 2.98 18.40
N GLU A 255 13.38 2.55 19.65
CA GLU A 255 12.60 1.47 20.27
C GLU A 255 11.13 1.87 20.49
N PHE A 256 10.88 3.14 20.81
CA PHE A 256 9.53 3.68 21.05
C PHE A 256 8.79 4.07 19.77
N SER A 257 9.48 4.06 18.63
CA SER A 257 8.92 4.37 17.32
C SER A 257 7.71 3.47 17.01
N ASN A 258 7.87 2.15 17.06
CA ASN A 258 6.78 1.22 16.82
C ASN A 258 5.68 1.33 17.89
N LEU A 259 6.06 1.50 19.16
CA LEU A 259 5.10 1.66 20.26
C LEU A 259 4.19 2.88 20.05
N SER A 260 4.76 4.00 19.58
CA SER A 260 4.02 5.23 19.33
C SER A 260 2.94 5.07 18.25
N VAL A 261 3.24 4.29 17.20
CA VAL A 261 2.31 3.99 16.10
C VAL A 261 1.11 3.18 16.60
N PHE A 262 1.32 2.22 17.49
CA PHE A 262 0.21 1.47 18.11
C PHE A 262 -0.54 2.29 19.16
N ALA A 263 0.15 3.12 19.93
CA ALA A 263 -0.49 4.00 20.90
C ALA A 263 -1.45 4.97 20.21
N ILE A 264 -1.03 5.60 19.10
CA ILE A 264 -1.92 6.50 18.37
C ILE A 264 -3.08 5.77 17.70
N LEU A 265 -2.87 4.54 17.20
CA LEU A 265 -3.96 3.71 16.72
C LEU A 265 -5.04 3.51 17.80
N LEU A 266 -4.62 3.07 18.99
CA LEU A 266 -5.53 2.82 20.11
C LEU A 266 -6.29 4.09 20.52
N LEU A 267 -5.59 5.22 20.62
CA LEU A 267 -6.20 6.51 20.94
C LEU A 267 -7.24 6.93 19.90
N VAL A 268 -6.92 6.81 18.61
CA VAL A 268 -7.84 7.17 17.53
C VAL A 268 -9.06 6.25 17.54
N LEU A 269 -8.89 4.94 17.69
CA LEU A 269 -10.01 4.00 17.72
C LEU A 269 -10.88 4.15 18.97
N MET A 270 -10.29 4.53 20.11
CA MET A 270 -11.05 4.82 21.34
C MET A 270 -11.95 6.04 21.18
N ILE A 271 -11.50 7.06 20.43
CA ILE A 271 -12.26 8.28 20.17
C ILE A 271 -13.23 8.11 18.99
N ARG A 272 -12.79 7.41 17.93
CA ARG A 272 -13.47 7.24 16.64
C ARG A 272 -13.26 5.80 16.13
N PRO A 273 -14.13 4.84 16.52
CA PRO A 273 -13.95 3.41 16.21
C PRO A 273 -14.02 3.11 14.71
N THR A 274 -14.62 3.98 13.90
CA THR A 274 -14.64 3.86 12.43
C THR A 274 -13.38 4.44 11.76
N GLY A 275 -12.43 4.98 12.52
CA GLY A 275 -11.33 5.80 12.02
C GLY A 275 -11.77 7.24 11.73
N LEU A 276 -10.81 8.09 11.32
CA LEU A 276 -11.01 9.52 11.13
C LEU A 276 -12.01 9.84 10.02
N PHE A 277 -12.04 9.04 8.95
CA PHE A 277 -12.90 9.26 7.77
C PHE A 277 -13.80 8.06 7.44
N GLY A 278 -13.97 7.11 8.36
CA GLY A 278 -14.90 6.00 8.17
C GLY A 278 -16.35 6.47 8.23
N LYS A 279 -17.20 5.88 7.40
CA LYS A 279 -18.65 6.13 7.44
C LYS A 279 -19.29 5.11 8.37
N VAL A 280 -20.11 5.59 9.31
CA VAL A 280 -20.95 4.72 10.14
C VAL A 280 -21.99 4.10 9.23
N GLN A 281 -21.91 2.78 9.01
CA GLN A 281 -23.00 2.04 8.39
C GLN A 281 -24.02 1.77 9.50
N GLU A 282 -25.01 2.65 9.65
CA GLU A 282 -26.21 2.32 10.40
C GLU A 282 -26.86 1.11 9.71
N ARG A 283 -26.91 -0.02 10.40
CA ARG A 283 -27.80 -1.11 10.01
C ARG A 283 -29.22 -0.58 10.16
N VAL A 284 -29.82 -0.18 9.05
CA VAL A 284 -31.27 -0.05 8.98
C VAL A 284 -31.82 -1.47 9.03
N VAL A 285 -32.37 -1.82 10.19
CA VAL A 285 -33.09 -3.08 10.43
C VAL A 285 -34.38 -3.08 9.63
#